data_AF-A0A853CPC0-F1
#
_entry.id   AF-A0A853CPC0-F1
#
_cell.length_a   1.000
_cell.length_b   1.000
_cell.length_c   1.000
_cell.angle_alpha   90.00
_cell.angle_beta   90.00
_cell.angle_gamma   90.00
#
_symmetry.space_group_name_H-M   'P 1'
#
loop_
_entity.id
_entity.type
_entity.pdbx_description
1 polymer ?
#
loop_
_entity_poly.entity_id
_entity_poly.type
_entity_poly.pdbx_seq_one_letter_code
_entity_poly.pdbx_strand_id
1 'polypeptide(L)'
;MNRTLTVVVSGAVGIGLGALSGRILFGGSAWNLIPWAIVAIAIGLLATDRLTALLASGVYGYLLCAVFLYTANASNTPQAQRILFALVLGLVGPVCSIVLTLLARVISRQLVRRREP
;
A
#
# COMPACT_ATOMS: atom_id res chain seq x y z
N MET A 1 5.04 -19.40 1.29
CA MET A 1 5.89 -18.23 0.95
C MET A 1 6.58 -17.78 2.22
N ASN A 2 7.91 -17.60 2.20
CA ASN A 2 8.65 -17.23 3.40
C ASN A 2 8.26 -15.81 3.85
N ARG A 3 8.12 -15.56 5.15
CA ARG A 3 7.56 -14.32 5.71
C ARG A 3 8.24 -13.06 5.19
N THR A 4 9.56 -13.09 5.14
CA THR A 4 10.43 -12.01 4.67
C THR A 4 10.22 -11.74 3.19
N LEU A 5 10.02 -12.80 2.39
CA LEU A 5 9.84 -12.69 0.94
C LEU A 5 8.53 -11.99 0.60
N THR A 6 7.44 -12.28 1.33
CA THR A 6 6.17 -11.55 1.20
C THR A 6 6.36 -10.06 1.44
N VAL A 7 7.03 -9.67 2.54
CA VAL A 7 7.24 -8.26 2.90
C VAL A 7 8.10 -7.53 1.86
N VAL A 8 9.18 -8.16 1.39
CA VAL A 8 10.08 -7.58 0.38
C VAL A 8 9.34 -7.40 -0.95
N VAL A 9 8.59 -8.40 -1.41
CA VAL A 9 7.80 -8.31 -2.65
C VAL A 9 6.73 -7.21 -2.53
N SER A 10 6.02 -7.15 -1.40
CA SER A 10 5.04 -6.09 -1.14
C SER A 10 5.67 -4.69 -1.18
N GLY A 11 6.87 -4.54 -0.62
CA GLY A 11 7.61 -3.28 -0.68
C GLY A 11 8.03 -2.91 -2.10
N ALA A 12 8.56 -3.86 -2.87
CA ALA A 12 8.94 -3.65 -4.27
C ALA A 12 7.73 -3.25 -5.13
N VAL A 13 6.59 -3.89 -4.93
CA VAL A 13 5.31 -3.56 -5.58
C VAL A 13 4.87 -2.14 -5.21
N GLY A 14 5.00 -1.75 -3.95
CA GLY A 14 4.69 -0.39 -3.47
C GLY A 14 5.57 0.68 -4.14
N ILE A 15 6.87 0.43 -4.26
CA ILE A 15 7.81 1.32 -4.95
C ILE A 15 7.45 1.45 -6.43
N GLY A 16 7.18 0.33 -7.11
CA GLY A 16 6.82 0.30 -8.52
C GLY A 16 5.53 1.10 -8.81
N LEU A 17 4.47 0.84 -8.05
CA LEU A 17 3.19 1.54 -8.16
C LEU A 17 3.30 3.02 -7.80
N GLY A 18 4.02 3.36 -6.72
CA GLY A 18 4.25 4.75 -6.33
C GLY A 18 4.98 5.54 -7.42
N ALA A 19 5.99 4.95 -8.04
CA ALA A 19 6.74 5.58 -9.14
C ALA A 19 5.91 5.70 -10.42
N LEU A 20 5.11 4.68 -10.76
CA LEU A 20 4.21 4.72 -11.91
C LEU A 20 3.10 5.75 -11.75
N SER A 21 2.48 5.82 -10.57
CA SER A 21 1.43 6.80 -10.28
C SER A 21 1.94 8.24 -10.19
N GLY A 22 3.20 8.45 -9.81
CA GLY A 22 3.80 9.78 -9.84
C GLY A 22 4.15 10.29 -11.25
N ARG A 23 4.28 9.40 -12.25
CA ARG A 23 4.78 9.76 -13.60
C ARG A 23 3.84 9.48 -14.76
N ILE A 24 3.01 8.45 -14.68
CA ILE A 24 2.30 7.88 -15.84
C ILE A 24 0.79 7.77 -15.60
N LEU A 25 0.37 7.42 -14.38
CA LEU A 25 -1.04 7.30 -14.02
C LEU A 25 -1.51 8.55 -13.28
N PHE A 26 -2.14 9.48 -13.99
CA PHE A 26 -3.02 10.50 -13.42
C PHE A 26 -2.40 11.37 -12.30
N GLY A 27 -1.43 12.21 -12.66
CA GLY A 27 -0.89 13.23 -11.74
C GLY A 27 -2.02 14.03 -11.07
N GLY A 28 -2.24 13.79 -9.78
CA GLY A 28 -3.25 14.48 -8.97
C GLY A 28 -4.69 13.95 -9.03
N SER A 29 -4.99 12.85 -9.72
CA SER A 29 -6.37 12.32 -9.77
C SER A 29 -6.61 11.20 -8.75
N ALA A 30 -7.77 11.25 -8.08
CA ALA A 30 -8.22 10.26 -7.10
C ALA A 30 -8.36 8.83 -7.67
N TRP A 31 -8.28 8.65 -8.98
CA TRP A 31 -8.34 7.36 -9.66
C TRP A 31 -7.19 6.40 -9.32
N ASN A 32 -6.04 6.92 -8.88
CA ASN A 32 -4.93 6.08 -8.40
C ASN A 32 -5.29 5.28 -7.13
N LEU A 33 -6.31 5.70 -6.37
CA LEU A 33 -6.69 5.02 -5.14
C LEU A 33 -7.24 3.61 -5.39
N ILE A 34 -7.88 3.38 -6.53
CA ILE A 34 -8.52 2.11 -6.88
C ILE A 34 -7.47 0.99 -7.05
N PRO A 35 -6.46 1.11 -7.95
CA PRO A 35 -5.44 0.06 -8.09
C PRO A 35 -4.62 -0.11 -6.80
N TRP A 36 -4.38 0.97 -6.05
CA TRP A 36 -3.66 0.88 -4.78
C TRP A 36 -4.42 0.06 -3.73
N ALA A 37 -5.74 0.26 -3.64
CA ALA A 37 -6.61 -0.48 -2.74
C ALA A 37 -6.72 -1.97 -3.13
N ILE A 38 -6.85 -2.27 -4.43
CA ILE A 38 -6.90 -3.65 -4.93
C ILE A 38 -5.63 -4.42 -4.53
N VAL A 39 -4.46 -3.80 -4.71
CA VAL A 39 -3.18 -4.43 -4.37
C VAL A 39 -3.01 -4.58 -2.86
N ALA A 40 -3.42 -3.59 -2.06
CA ALA A 40 -3.42 -3.71 -0.59
C ALA A 40 -4.29 -4.88 -0.11
N ILE A 41 -5.49 -5.03 -0.70
CA ILE A 41 -6.41 -6.14 -0.41
C ILE A 41 -5.77 -7.48 -0.81
N ALA A 42 -5.19 -7.56 -2.00
CA ALA A 42 -4.53 -8.78 -2.48
C ALA A 42 -3.37 -9.21 -1.55
N ILE A 43 -2.52 -8.28 -1.13
CA ILE A 43 -1.43 -8.53 -0.16
C ILE A 43 -2.00 -9.06 1.16
N GLY A 44 -3.07 -8.43 1.65
CA GLY A 44 -3.75 -8.82 2.88
C GLY A 44 -4.36 -10.23 2.85
N LEU A 45 -4.92 -10.62 1.70
CA LEU A 45 -5.54 -11.93 1.49
C LEU A 45 -4.52 -13.04 1.24
N LEU A 46 -3.43 -12.74 0.53
CA LEU A 46 -2.37 -13.70 0.20
C LEU A 46 -1.41 -13.98 1.37
N ALA A 47 -1.40 -13.13 2.39
CA ALA A 47 -0.60 -13.35 3.58
C ALA A 47 -1.17 -14.49 4.45
N THR A 48 -0.30 -15.42 4.85
CA THR A 48 -0.65 -16.56 5.70
C THR A 48 -1.05 -16.15 7.13
N ASP A 49 -0.33 -15.18 7.71
CA ASP A 49 -0.52 -14.81 9.12
C ASP A 49 -1.08 -13.39 9.28
N ARG A 50 -1.66 -13.12 10.46
CA ARG A 50 -2.10 -11.76 10.85
C ARG A 50 -0.98 -10.74 10.82
N LEU A 51 0.10 -11.04 11.52
CA LEU A 51 1.23 -10.13 11.61
C LEU A 51 1.93 -9.96 10.25
N THR A 52 2.03 -11.01 9.42
CA THR A 52 2.65 -10.92 8.09
C THR A 52 1.85 -10.02 7.16
N ALA A 53 0.52 -10.11 7.20
CA ALA A 53 -0.34 -9.22 6.42
C ALA A 53 -0.22 -7.76 6.87
N LEU A 54 -0.22 -7.51 8.19
CA LEU A 54 -0.08 -6.16 8.72
C LEU A 54 1.26 -5.53 8.33
N LEU A 55 2.36 -6.28 8.46
CA LEU A 55 3.69 -5.82 8.07
C LEU A 55 3.81 -5.61 6.57
N ALA A 56 3.37 -6.57 5.76
CA ALA A 56 3.45 -6.49 4.30
C ALA A 56 2.60 -5.33 3.75
N SER A 57 1.35 -5.19 4.21
CA SER A 57 0.46 -4.10 3.81
C SER A 57 0.93 -2.74 4.33
N GLY A 58 1.51 -2.68 5.53
CA GLY A 58 2.10 -1.47 6.08
C GLY A 58 3.32 -1.01 5.28
N VAL A 59 4.27 -1.93 5.03
CA VAL A 59 5.46 -1.64 4.22
C VAL A 59 5.09 -1.22 2.80
N TYR A 60 4.15 -1.93 2.17
CA TYR A 60 3.58 -1.55 0.87
C TYR A 60 3.00 -0.14 0.89
N GLY A 61 2.07 0.15 1.81
CA GLY A 61 1.39 1.44 1.88
C GLY A 61 2.34 2.60 2.16
N TYR A 62 3.33 2.39 3.02
CA TYR A 62 4.37 3.39 3.33
C TYR A 62 5.22 3.69 2.11
N LEU A 63 5.81 2.67 1.48
CA LEU A 63 6.69 2.85 0.33
C LEU A 63 5.94 3.43 -0.86
N LEU A 64 4.70 2.99 -1.10
CA LEU A 64 3.85 3.55 -2.14
C LEU A 64 3.61 5.05 -1.93
N CYS A 65 3.15 5.47 -0.76
CA CYS A 65 2.88 6.89 -0.49
C CYS A 65 4.16 7.72 -0.48
N ALA A 66 5.25 7.22 0.11
CA ALA A 66 6.52 7.93 0.15
C ALA A 66 7.09 8.16 -1.26
N VAL A 67 7.09 7.12 -2.11
CA VAL A 67 7.59 7.23 -3.49
C VAL A 67 6.66 8.10 -4.33
N PHE A 68 5.34 7.98 -4.18
CA PHE A 68 4.37 8.84 -4.85
C PHE A 68 4.58 10.31 -4.49
N LEU A 69 4.64 10.66 -3.20
CA LEU A 69 4.87 12.03 -2.75
C LEU A 69 6.22 12.56 -3.20
N TYR A 70 7.26 11.73 -3.15
CA TYR A 70 8.58 12.12 -3.61
C TYR A 70 8.58 12.46 -5.10
N THR A 71 7.95 11.62 -5.93
CA THR A 71 7.91 11.80 -7.39
C THR A 71 6.95 12.91 -7.83
N ALA A 72 5.81 13.07 -7.15
CA ALA A 72 4.82 14.11 -7.45
C ALA A 72 5.33 15.53 -7.15
N ASN A 73 6.16 15.69 -6.11
CA ASN A 73 6.69 17.00 -5.71
C ASN A 73 8.00 17.39 -6.42
N ALA A 74 8.32 16.72 -7.54
CA ALA A 74 9.66 16.79 -8.12
C ALA A 74 10.10 18.12 -8.71
N SER A 75 9.16 18.92 -9.20
CA SER A 75 9.46 20.15 -9.93
C SER A 75 9.58 21.39 -9.04
N ASN A 76 8.99 21.41 -7.84
CA ASN A 76 8.73 22.67 -7.12
C ASN A 76 9.28 22.76 -5.69
N THR A 77 9.97 21.73 -5.16
CA THR A 77 10.43 21.75 -3.76
C THR A 77 11.87 21.26 -3.55
N PRO A 78 12.62 21.85 -2.59
CA PRO A 78 13.93 21.37 -2.17
C PRO A 78 13.91 19.89 -1.77
N GLN A 79 14.98 19.17 -2.11
CA GLN A 79 15.08 17.72 -1.89
C GLN A 79 14.85 17.29 -0.43
N ALA A 80 15.35 18.07 0.53
CA ALA A 80 15.17 17.80 1.96
C ALA A 80 13.69 17.88 2.40
N GLN A 81 12.94 18.87 1.92
CA GLN A 81 11.51 19.02 2.20
C GLN A 81 10.68 17.89 1.58
N ARG A 82 11.06 17.42 0.38
CA ARG A 82 10.39 16.30 -0.29
C ARG A 82 10.52 14.99 0.49
N ILE A 83 11.72 14.72 1.02
CA ILE A 83 11.97 13.55 1.86
C ILE A 83 11.16 13.65 3.16
N LEU A 84 11.15 14.83 3.81
CA LEU A 84 10.42 15.03 5.05
C LEU A 84 8.90 14.89 4.85
N PHE A 85 8.34 15.47 3.78
CA PHE A 85 6.93 15.31 3.41
C PHE A 85 6.59 13.85 3.12
N ALA A 86 7.43 13.16 2.34
CA ALA A 86 7.26 11.73 2.05
C ALA A 86 7.34 10.86 3.30
N LEU A 87 8.19 11.21 4.28
CA LEU A 87 8.34 10.48 5.53
C LEU A 87 7.10 10.66 6.43
N VAL A 88 6.61 11.89 6.57
CA VAL A 88 5.52 12.24 7.48
C VAL A 88 4.16 11.87 6.89
N LEU A 89 3.86 12.28 5.66
CA LEU A 89 2.59 11.95 5.01
C LEU A 89 2.59 10.52 4.45
N GLY A 90 3.76 9.91 4.25
CA GLY A 90 3.91 8.49 3.92
C GLY A 90 3.32 7.56 4.98
N LEU A 91 3.17 8.02 6.23
CA LEU A 91 2.52 7.29 7.32
C LEU A 91 1.00 7.13 7.16
N VAL A 92 0.36 7.92 6.28
CA VAL A 92 -1.07 7.76 5.98
C VAL A 92 -1.31 6.50 5.13
N GLY A 93 -0.39 6.19 4.21
CA GLY A 93 -0.42 5.00 3.36
C GLY A 93 -0.52 3.65 4.10
N PRO A 94 0.31 3.37 5.12
CA PRO A 94 0.22 2.15 5.91
C PRO A 94 -1.09 2.07 6.69
N VAL A 95 -1.58 3.18 7.26
CA VAL A 95 -2.84 3.19 7.99
C VAL A 95 -3.99 2.77 7.07
N CYS A 96 -4.11 3.38 5.90
CA CYS A 96 -5.14 3.01 4.92
C CYS A 96 -5.01 1.56 4.44
N SER A 97 -3.79 1.12 4.11
CA SER A 97 -3.54 -0.23 3.61
C SER A 97 -3.83 -1.31 4.68
N ILE A 98 -3.52 -1.03 5.94
CA ILE A 98 -3.82 -1.90 7.07
C ILE A 98 -5.34 -1.99 7.28
N VAL A 99 -6.06 -0.86 7.26
CA VAL A 99 -7.52 -0.86 7.40
C VAL A 99 -8.19 -1.67 6.29
N LEU A 100 -7.79 -1.49 5.03
CA LEU A 100 -8.29 -2.26 3.90
C LEU A 100 -8.00 -3.75 4.04
N THR A 101 -6.80 -4.10 4.50
CA THR A 101 -6.40 -5.50 4.76
C THR A 101 -7.26 -6.15 5.83
N LEU A 102 -7.55 -5.42 6.91
CA LEU A 102 -8.42 -5.88 7.98
C LEU A 102 -9.86 -6.08 7.50
N LEU A 103 -10.41 -5.11 6.77
CA LEU A 103 -11.74 -5.20 6.18
C LEU A 103 -11.86 -6.40 5.23
N ALA A 104 -10.91 -6.56 4.31
CA ALA A 104 -10.88 -7.69 3.38
C ALA A 104 -10.93 -9.02 4.13
N ARG A 105 -10.12 -9.17 5.18
CA ARG A 105 -10.08 -10.41 5.98
C ARG A 105 -11.36 -10.66 6.76
N VAL A 106 -12.01 -9.62 7.29
CA VAL A 106 -13.31 -9.75 7.97
C VAL A 106 -14.36 -10.22 6.98
N ILE A 107 -14.44 -9.59 5.80
CA ILE A 107 -15.40 -9.95 4.75
C ILE A 107 -15.16 -11.39 4.27
N SER A 108 -13.91 -11.78 3.99
CA SER A 108 -13.59 -13.15 3.58
C SER A 108 -13.99 -14.19 4.62
N ARG A 109 -13.80 -13.89 5.91
CA ARG A 109 -14.25 -14.78 6.99
C ARG A 109 -15.76 -14.91 7.06
N GLN A 110 -16.49 -13.81 6.87
CA GLN A 110 -17.96 -13.84 6.86
C GLN A 110 -18.51 -14.58 5.64
N LEU A 111 -17.87 -14.46 4.48
CA LEU A 111 -18.24 -15.18 3.26
C LEU A 111 -18.07 -16.70 3.41
N VAL A 112 -16.98 -17.14 4.05
CA VAL A 112 -16.77 -18.56 4.36
C VAL A 112 -17.82 -19.05 5.37
N ARG A 113 -18.06 -18.28 6.44
CA ARG A 113 -19.04 -18.64 7.47
C ARG A 113 -20.49 -18.69 6.99
N ARG A 114 -20.84 -17.91 5.96
CA ARG A 114 -22.17 -17.95 5.31
C ARG A 114 -22.33 -19.08 4.30
N ARG A 115 -21.23 -19.73 3.89
CA ARG A 115 -21.24 -20.86 2.96
C ARG A 115 -21.37 -22.22 3.64
N GLU A 116 -21.25 -22.28 4.97
CA GLU A 116 -21.54 -23.50 5.73
C GLU A 116 -23.04 -23.49 6.11
N PRO A 117 -23.86 -24.42 5.58
CA PRO A 117 -25.29 -24.53 5.85
C PRO A 117 -25.62 -25.02 7.26
#